data_AF-A0A4P5UC32-F1
#
_entry.id   AF-A0A4P5UC32-F1
#
_cell.length_a   1.000
_cell.length_b   1.000
_cell.length_c   1.000
_cell.angle_alpha   90.00
_cell.angle_beta   90.00
_cell.angle_gamma   90.00
#
_symmetry.space_group_name_H-M   'P 1'
#
loop_
_entity.id
_entity.type
_entity.pdbx_description
1 polymer ?
#
loop_
_entity_poly.entity_id
_entity_poly.type
_entity_poly.pdbx_seq_one_letter_code
_entity_poly.pdbx_strand_id
1 'polypeptide(L)'
;MLTTMRRIGNSRGVLIPAAFLASCQIEDQVDMQLQDGQIVIKPVRRQLREGWFADAGDAPPAALAQEQAEAHDWMALPSSDDGEWAW
;
A
#
# COMPACT_ATOMS: atom_id res chain seq x y z
N MET A 1 -15.90 10.53 25.74
CA MET A 1 -14.64 10.65 26.52
C MET A 1 -14.17 12.09 26.40
N LEU A 2 -13.95 12.77 27.51
CA LEU A 2 -13.29 14.09 27.54
C LEU A 2 -11.79 13.86 27.60
N THR A 3 -11.05 14.44 26.66
CA THR A 3 -9.59 14.34 26.55
C THR A 3 -8.97 15.72 26.55
N THR A 4 -7.77 15.84 27.12
CA THR A 4 -7.01 17.09 27.13
C THR A 4 -6.14 17.24 25.87
N MET A 5 -5.92 18.48 25.46
CA MET A 5 -4.99 18.82 24.37
C MET A 5 -3.55 18.84 24.88
N ARG A 6 -2.65 18.14 24.19
CA ARG A 6 -1.20 18.16 24.46
C ARG A 6 -0.49 19.05 23.46
N ARG A 7 0.55 19.77 23.90
CA ARG A 7 1.40 20.56 23.01
C ARG A 7 2.41 19.64 22.32
N ILE A 8 2.55 19.82 21.01
CA ILE A 8 3.53 19.12 20.16
C ILE A 8 4.20 20.18 19.30
N GLY A 9 5.32 20.75 19.77
CA GLY A 9 5.97 21.90 19.11
C GLY A 9 5.04 23.12 19.01
N ASN A 10 4.80 23.57 17.77
CA ASN A 10 3.84 24.65 17.46
C ASN A 10 2.40 24.13 17.22
N SER A 11 2.17 22.83 17.39
CA SER A 11 0.89 22.18 17.18
C SER A 11 0.32 21.66 18.50
N ARG A 12 -0.92 21.17 18.44
CA ARG A 12 -1.63 20.55 19.56
C ARG A 12 -2.20 19.21 19.09
N GLY A 13 -2.16 18.21 19.96
CA GLY A 13 -2.68 16.86 19.67
C GLY A 13 -3.59 16.34 20.77
N VAL A 14 -4.39 15.33 20.43
CA VAL A 14 -5.20 14.54 21.37
C VAL A 14 -4.72 13.10 21.34
N LEU A 15 -4.79 12.41 22.48
CA LEU A 15 -4.56 10.96 22.51
C LEU A 15 -5.84 10.24 22.09
N ILE A 16 -5.76 9.47 21.00
CA ILE A 16 -6.84 8.64 20.51
C ILE A 16 -6.66 7.23 21.11
N PRO A 17 -7.65 6.69 21.84
CA PRO A 17 -7.57 5.33 22.38
C PRO A 17 -7.33 4.29 21.28
N ALA A 18 -6.50 3.28 21.56
CA ALA A 18 -6.18 2.20 20.62
C ALA A 18 -7.43 1.50 20.07
N ALA A 19 -8.48 1.35 20.88
CA ALA A 19 -9.75 0.77 20.45
C ALA A 19 -10.43 1.57 19.32
N PHE A 20 -10.29 2.90 19.31
CA PHE A 20 -10.86 3.75 18.26
C PHE A 20 -10.02 3.68 16.98
N LEU A 21 -8.69 3.64 17.10
CA LEU A 21 -7.81 3.43 15.96
C LEU A 21 -8.11 2.10 15.28
N ALA A 22 -8.24 1.01 16.05
CA ALA A 22 -8.59 -0.31 15.53
C ALA A 22 -9.98 -0.35 14.87
N SER A 23 -10.99 0.27 15.51
CA SER A 23 -12.36 0.31 14.98
C SER A 23 -12.47 1.11 13.68
N CYS A 24 -11.60 2.11 13.48
CA CYS A 24 -11.54 2.92 12.27
C CYS A 24 -10.51 2.40 11.24
N GLN A 25 -9.83 1.27 11.51
CA GLN A 25 -8.73 0.74 10.69
C GLN A 25 -7.67 1.80 10.36
N ILE A 26 -7.31 2.60 11.36
CA ILE A 26 -6.26 3.62 11.25
C ILE A 26 -4.93 2.99 11.66
N GLU A 27 -3.93 3.08 10.78
CA GLU A 27 -2.57 2.59 11.01
C GLU A 27 -1.59 3.75 11.19
N ASP A 28 -0.75 4.03 10.19
CA ASP A 28 0.36 4.99 10.24
C ASP A 28 -0.04 6.39 9.76
N GLN A 29 -1.00 6.48 8.84
CA GLN A 29 -1.40 7.74 8.22
C GLN A 29 -2.91 7.99 8.26
N VAL A 30 -3.25 9.26 8.40
CA VAL A 30 -4.63 9.75 8.40
C VAL A 30 -4.74 10.99 7.52
N ASP A 31 -5.88 11.10 6.84
CA ASP A 31 -6.30 12.35 6.21
C ASP A 31 -7.11 13.17 7.22
N MET A 32 -6.85 14.47 7.27
CA MET A 32 -7.46 15.38 8.23
C MET A 32 -8.08 16.57 7.50
N GLN A 33 -9.38 16.79 7.73
CA GLN A 33 -10.15 17.84 7.07
C GLN A 33 -10.95 18.64 8.09
N LEU A 34 -11.13 19.94 7.84
CA LEU A 34 -12.05 20.78 8.60
C LEU A 34 -13.42 20.75 7.91
N GLN A 35 -14.43 20.23 8.60
CA GLN A 35 -15.80 20.15 8.11
C GLN A 35 -16.75 20.64 9.20
N ASP A 36 -17.55 21.67 8.90
CA ASP A 36 -18.57 22.19 9.81
C ASP A 36 -18.04 22.54 11.22
N GLY A 37 -16.84 23.14 11.28
CA GLY A 37 -16.17 23.48 12.54
C GLY A 37 -15.59 22.29 13.30
N GLN A 38 -15.60 21.10 12.71
CA GLN A 38 -15.09 19.86 13.29
C GLN A 38 -13.87 19.36 12.51
N ILE A 39 -12.91 18.75 13.22
CA ILE A 39 -11.78 18.05 12.60
C ILE A 39 -12.23 16.62 12.33
N VAL A 40 -12.36 16.27 11.05
CA VAL A 40 -12.67 14.92 10.60
C VAL A 40 -11.38 14.21 10.25
N ILE A 41 -11.14 13.07 10.89
CA ILE A 41 -9.95 12.23 10.68
C ILE A 41 -10.39 10.94 9.99
N LYS A 42 -9.80 10.63 8.83
CA LYS A 42 -10.10 9.44 8.03
C LYS A 42 -8.85 8.58 7.87
N PRO A 43 -8.95 7.23 7.86
CA PRO A 43 -7.82 6.39 7.53
C PRO A 43 -7.36 6.65 6.08
N VAL A 44 -6.05 6.72 5.87
CA VAL A 44 -5.50 6.67 4.51
C VAL A 44 -5.39 5.21 4.12
N ARG A 45 -6.13 4.81 3.08
CA ARG A 45 -5.98 3.48 2.49
C ARG A 45 -4.89 3.56 1.43
N ARG A 46 -3.72 2.97 1.73
CA ARG A 46 -2.74 2.68 0.67
C ARG A 46 -3.39 1.80 -0.38
N GLN A 47 -3.13 2.09 -1.64
CA GLN A 47 -3.57 1.18 -2.68
C GLN A 47 -2.77 -0.11 -2.58
N LEU A 48 -3.46 -1.24 -2.66
CA LEU A 48 -2.78 -2.52 -2.77
C LEU A 48 -1.89 -2.45 -4.02
N ARG A 49 -0.60 -2.74 -3.88
CA ARG A 49 0.42 -2.65 -4.96
C ARG A 49 0.86 -1.25 -5.35
N GLU A 50 0.62 -0.24 -4.50
CA GLU A 50 1.19 1.09 -4.70
C GLU A 50 2.73 0.99 -4.83
N GLY A 51 3.27 1.45 -5.95
CA GLY A 51 4.70 1.37 -6.26
C GLY A 51 5.18 0.07 -6.92
N TRP A 52 4.38 -0.99 -6.97
CA TRP A 52 4.83 -2.29 -7.52
C TRP A 52 5.14 -2.22 -9.03
N PHE A 53 4.45 -1.36 -9.78
CA PHE A 53 4.70 -1.14 -11.20
C PHE A 53 5.46 0.16 -11.49
N ALA A 54 5.97 0.86 -10.47
CA ALA A 54 6.61 2.16 -10.66
C ALA A 54 7.84 2.07 -11.59
N ASP A 55 8.59 0.97 -11.49
CA ASP A 55 9.83 0.76 -12.25
C ASP A 55 9.61 -0.04 -13.56
N ALA A 56 8.41 -0.60 -13.76
CA ALA A 56 8.12 -1.45 -14.91
C ALA A 56 8.14 -0.69 -16.24
N GLY A 57 7.99 0.64 -16.22
CA GLY A 57 7.99 1.49 -17.41
C GLY A 57 9.36 2.07 -17.80
N ASP A 58 10.36 1.99 -16.92
CA ASP A 58 11.64 2.72 -17.09
C ASP A 58 12.82 1.80 -17.42
N ALA A 59 12.55 0.53 -17.73
CA ALA A 59 13.58 -0.42 -18.12
C ALA A 59 14.21 0.00 -19.47
N PRO A 60 15.56 -0.03 -19.59
CA PRO A 60 16.23 0.31 -20.83
C PRO A 60 15.86 -0.70 -21.95
N PRO A 61 15.82 -0.28 -23.23
CA PRO A 61 15.37 -1.12 -24.33
C PRO A 61 16.09 -2.48 -24.44
N ALA A 62 17.36 -2.54 -24.05
CA ALA A 62 18.13 -3.79 -24.04
C ALA A 62 17.65 -4.78 -22.97
N ALA A 63 17.25 -4.30 -21.79
CA ALA A 63 16.70 -5.14 -20.73
C ALA A 63 15.32 -5.68 -21.13
N LEU A 64 14.47 -4.83 -21.73
CA LEU A 64 13.16 -5.24 -22.24
C LEU A 64 13.28 -6.30 -23.35
N ALA A 65 14.28 -6.18 -24.24
CA ALA A 65 14.52 -7.14 -25.30
C ALA A 65 14.98 -8.50 -24.74
N GLN A 66 15.83 -8.49 -23.70
CA GLN A 66 16.27 -9.70 -23.02
C GLN A 66 15.10 -10.40 -22.31
N GLU A 67 14.29 -9.66 -21.56
CA GLU A 67 13.08 -10.21 -20.91
C GLU A 67 12.10 -10.81 -21.92
N GLN A 68 11.91 -10.17 -23.07
CA GLN A 68 11.07 -10.70 -24.14
C GLN A 68 11.63 -11.99 -24.75
N ALA A 69 12.96 -12.07 -24.92
CA ALA A 69 13.62 -13.27 -25.41
C ALA A 69 13.50 -14.43 -24.41
N GLU A 70 13.70 -14.16 -23.12
CA GLU A 70 13.51 -15.12 -22.04
C GLU A 70 12.06 -15.58 -21.94
N ALA A 71 11.09 -14.65 -21.99
CA ALA A 71 9.68 -14.99 -22.00
C ALA A 71 9.31 -15.87 -23.20
N HIS A 72 9.87 -15.59 -24.37
CA HIS A 72 9.68 -16.43 -25.55
C HIS A 72 10.25 -17.84 -25.37
N ASP A 73 11.43 -17.96 -24.76
CA ASP A 73 12.06 -19.24 -24.42
C ASP A 73 11.19 -20.05 -23.44
N TRP A 74 10.71 -19.41 -22.37
CA TRP A 74 9.78 -20.01 -21.41
C TRP A 74 8.47 -20.49 -22.06
N MET A 75 7.91 -19.72 -22.99
CA MET A 75 6.71 -20.12 -23.74
C MET A 75 6.98 -21.23 -24.76
N ALA A 76 8.23 -21.37 -25.22
CA ALA A 76 8.64 -22.42 -26.16
C ALA A 76 8.94 -23.75 -25.47
N LEU A 77 9.05 -23.77 -24.13
CA LEU A 77 9.16 -25.02 -23.40
C LEU A 77 7.91 -25.87 -23.63
N PRO A 78 8.07 -27.18 -23.92
CA PRO A 78 6.93 -28.07 -23.98
C PRO A 78 6.23 -28.03 -22.61
N SER A 79 4.90 -27.91 -22.61
CA SER A 79 4.12 -28.15 -21.40
C SER A 79 4.52 -29.51 -20.87
N SER A 80 5.10 -29.56 -19.67
CA SER A 80 5.19 -30.84 -18.96
C SER A 80 3.78 -31.37 -18.84
N ASP A 81 3.60 -32.67 -19.11
CA ASP A 81 2.38 -33.38 -18.78
C ASP A 81 2.03 -33.09 -17.31
N ASP A 82 0.74 -32.90 -17.03
CA ASP A 82 0.18 -32.51 -15.73
C ASP A 82 0.23 -33.68 -14.74
N GLY A 83 1.35 -34.41 -14.72
CA GLY A 83 1.60 -35.53 -13.83
C GLY A 83 1.25 -35.12 -12.41
N GLU A 84 0.32 -35.85 -11.80
CA GLU A 84 -0.24 -35.53 -10.49
C GLU A 84 0.87 -35.27 -9.48
N TRP A 85 0.99 -34.02 -9.02
CA TRP A 85 1.94 -33.65 -7.99
C TRP A 85 1.55 -34.38 -6.68
N ALA A 86 2.30 -35.43 -6.34
CA ALA A 86 2.21 -36.08 -5.03
C ALA A 86 3.09 -35.33 -4.04
N TRP A 87 2.46 -34.79 -3.01
CA TRP A 87 3.07 -34.02 -1.92
C TRP A 87 3.75 -34.94 -0.92
#